data_AF-A0A1C7LUA1-F1
#
_entry.id   AF-A0A1C7LUA1-F1
#
_cell.length_a   1.000
_cell.length_b   1.000
_cell.length_c   1.000
_cell.angle_alpha   90.00
_cell.angle_beta   90.00
_cell.angle_gamma   90.00
#
_symmetry.space_group_name_H-M   'P 1'
#
loop_
_entity.id
_entity.type
_entity.pdbx_description
1 polymer ?
#
loop_
_entity_poly.entity_id
_entity_poly.type
_entity_poly.pdbx_seq_one_letter_code
_entity_poly.pdbx_strand_id
1 'polypeptide(L)'
;MKAAVFACLCYLVYHASAQSAAWGQCGGIGWTGSTTCVSGYSCEVLNDYYSQCVPGAASSAPITTVTPTPTSTPSSPGTSNTPTSTATGATPTGSQIRADQDPVYHFYLQSNGGTPVLGPEASSGYFTLGSTISLNNPDGSQLYFNVDESASTSYKPLTFDTTATTTDWGLEGDTIITTSPRQLNFLACATSDATVYDVYLQEGNDMPAGSTCALVTLHLPCLC
;
A
#
# COMPACT_ATOMS: atom_id res chain seq x y z
N MET A 1 7.77 -73.63 17.56
CA MET A 1 8.07 -72.21 17.84
C MET A 1 9.45 -71.87 17.31
N LYS A 2 9.56 -71.09 16.23
CA LYS A 2 10.73 -70.25 15.90
C LYS A 2 10.33 -69.29 14.78
N ALA A 3 10.54 -68.01 15.07
CA ALA A 3 9.79 -66.88 14.55
C ALA A 3 10.25 -66.43 13.15
N ALA A 4 9.29 -66.00 12.33
CA ALA A 4 9.55 -65.22 11.12
C ALA A 4 9.82 -63.76 11.52
N VAL A 5 11.02 -63.26 11.21
CA VAL A 5 11.39 -61.85 11.42
C VAL A 5 11.09 -61.11 10.11
N PHE A 6 9.99 -60.36 10.10
CA PHE A 6 9.68 -59.38 9.07
C PHE A 6 10.54 -58.14 9.31
N ALA A 7 11.58 -57.94 8.49
CA ALA A 7 12.35 -56.71 8.48
C ALA A 7 11.54 -55.62 7.76
N CYS A 8 10.87 -54.75 8.53
CA CYS A 8 10.23 -53.55 8.03
C CYS A 8 11.32 -52.51 7.71
N LEU A 9 11.60 -52.29 6.43
CA LEU A 9 12.44 -51.19 5.97
C LEU A 9 11.64 -49.88 6.16
N CYS A 10 11.90 -49.16 7.24
CA CYS A 10 11.37 -47.82 7.45
C CYS A 10 12.11 -46.84 6.52
N TYR A 11 11.46 -46.48 5.40
CA TYR A 11 11.90 -45.39 4.54
C TYR A 11 11.77 -44.07 5.33
N LEU A 12 12.90 -43.47 5.72
CA LEU A 12 12.90 -42.10 6.23
C LEU A 12 12.62 -41.16 5.07
N VAL A 13 11.34 -40.82 4.86
CA VAL A 13 10.95 -39.68 4.03
C VAL A 13 11.39 -38.40 4.76
N TYR A 14 12.53 -37.88 4.34
CA TYR A 14 12.98 -36.53 4.66
C TYR A 14 11.91 -35.54 4.16
N HIS A 15 11.01 -35.12 5.05
CA HIS A 15 10.17 -33.95 4.79
C HIS A 15 11.08 -32.74 4.90
N ALA A 16 11.66 -32.34 3.77
CA ALA A 16 12.21 -31.00 3.66
C ALA A 16 11.04 -30.04 3.86
N SER A 17 11.02 -29.30 4.98
CA SER A 17 10.11 -28.18 5.15
C SER A 17 10.61 -27.06 4.22
N ALA A 18 10.29 -27.17 2.94
CA ALA A 18 10.53 -26.10 1.99
C ALA A 18 9.72 -24.89 2.45
N GLN A 19 10.34 -23.72 2.55
CA GLN A 19 9.59 -22.49 2.80
C GLN A 19 8.67 -22.20 1.60
N SER A 20 7.50 -21.63 1.85
CA SER A 20 6.63 -21.14 0.77
C SER A 20 7.35 -20.02 0.02
N ALA A 21 7.42 -20.16 -1.30
CA ALA A 21 8.06 -19.20 -2.18
C ALA A 21 7.41 -17.81 -2.05
N ALA A 22 8.13 -16.77 -2.50
CA ALA A 22 7.57 -15.44 -2.69
C ALA A 22 6.24 -15.52 -3.45
N TRP A 23 5.20 -14.86 -2.95
CA TRP A 23 3.83 -14.88 -3.47
C TRP A 23 3.14 -16.25 -3.48
N GLY A 24 3.75 -17.27 -2.88
CA GLY A 24 3.16 -18.61 -2.73
C GLY A 24 2.21 -18.71 -1.53
N GLN A 25 1.35 -19.74 -1.54
CA GLN A 25 0.47 -20.02 -0.41
C GLN A 25 1.26 -20.47 0.81
N CYS A 26 0.97 -19.88 1.97
CA CYS A 26 1.59 -20.18 3.26
C CYS A 26 0.56 -20.47 4.36
N GLY A 27 -0.73 -20.56 4.04
CA GLY A 27 -1.76 -20.81 5.03
C GLY A 27 -3.15 -20.87 4.42
N GLY A 28 -4.13 -21.14 5.29
CA GLY A 28 -5.53 -21.31 4.95
C GLY A 28 -6.12 -22.63 5.43
N ILE A 29 -7.44 -22.67 5.63
CA ILE A 29 -8.19 -23.87 5.97
C ILE A 29 -7.93 -24.95 4.92
N GLY A 30 -7.41 -26.10 5.37
CA GLY A 30 -7.08 -27.24 4.50
C GLY A 30 -5.68 -27.20 3.88
N TRP A 31 -4.89 -26.15 4.10
CA TRP A 31 -3.50 -26.10 3.65
C TRP A 31 -2.62 -27.07 4.44
N THR A 32 -1.93 -27.97 3.75
CA THR A 32 -1.00 -28.96 4.32
C THR A 32 0.47 -28.70 3.94
N GLY A 33 0.71 -27.62 3.19
CA GLY A 33 2.05 -27.21 2.78
C GLY A 33 2.76 -26.39 3.85
N SER A 34 3.83 -25.72 3.44
CA SER A 34 4.64 -24.91 4.35
C SER A 34 3.87 -23.70 4.86
N THR A 35 4.02 -23.38 6.15
CA THR A 35 3.42 -22.19 6.76
C THR A 35 4.39 -21.03 6.92
N THR A 36 5.65 -21.24 6.52
CA THR A 36 6.74 -20.27 6.67
C THR A 36 7.18 -19.81 5.30
N CYS A 37 7.25 -18.49 5.11
CA CYS A 37 7.70 -17.89 3.87
C CYS A 37 9.23 -17.89 3.75
N VAL A 38 9.73 -17.79 2.51
CA VAL A 38 11.14 -17.52 2.23
C VAL A 38 11.60 -16.23 2.92
N SER A 39 12.90 -16.12 3.19
CA SER A 39 13.46 -14.92 3.85
C SER A 39 13.07 -13.64 3.11
N GLY A 40 12.67 -12.59 3.86
CA GLY A 40 12.16 -11.34 3.30
C GLY A 40 10.67 -11.32 3.01
N TYR A 41 9.96 -12.42 3.27
CA TYR A 41 8.52 -12.55 3.06
C TYR A 41 7.82 -12.99 4.34
N SER A 42 6.60 -12.50 4.53
CA SER A 42 5.73 -12.79 5.67
C SER A 42 4.42 -13.40 5.18
N CYS A 43 3.87 -14.33 5.96
CA CYS A 43 2.62 -14.98 5.60
C CYS A 43 1.42 -14.10 5.99
N GLU A 44 0.74 -13.53 5.01
CA GLU A 44 -0.44 -12.70 5.23
C GLU A 44 -1.73 -13.46 4.86
N VAL A 45 -2.74 -13.39 5.73
CA VAL A 45 -4.03 -14.04 5.50
C VAL A 45 -4.87 -13.17 4.55
N LEU A 46 -5.19 -13.70 3.37
CA LEU A 46 -6.07 -13.03 2.40
C LEU A 46 -7.53 -13.42 2.60
N ASN A 47 -7.79 -14.68 2.95
CA ASN A 47 -9.09 -15.18 3.37
C ASN A 47 -8.94 -16.46 4.18
N ASP A 48 -10.05 -16.98 4.70
CA ASP A 48 -10.07 -18.19 5.55
C ASP A 48 -9.37 -19.40 4.92
N TYR A 49 -9.40 -19.54 3.60
CA TYR A 49 -8.83 -20.68 2.87
C TYR A 49 -7.46 -20.40 2.25
N TYR A 50 -6.97 -19.16 2.31
CA TYR A 50 -5.76 -18.75 1.59
C TYR A 50 -4.97 -17.65 2.31
N SER A 51 -3.70 -17.93 2.58
CA SER A 51 -2.70 -16.98 3.07
C SER A 51 -1.51 -16.99 2.12
N GLN A 52 -0.92 -15.84 1.82
CA GLN A 52 0.15 -15.67 0.84
C GLN A 52 1.42 -15.08 1.44
N CYS A 53 2.57 -15.55 0.97
CA CYS A 53 3.85 -14.93 1.26
C CYS A 53 4.01 -13.61 0.53
N VAL A 54 3.85 -12.50 1.23
CA VAL A 54 4.06 -11.15 0.67
C VAL A 54 5.35 -10.56 1.20
N PRO A 55 6.01 -9.64 0.47
CA PRO A 55 7.20 -8.95 0.96
C PRO A 55 6.89 -8.27 2.30
N GLY A 56 7.63 -8.65 3.33
CA GLY A 56 7.49 -8.10 4.67
C GLY A 56 8.87 -8.00 5.27
N ALA A 57 9.23 -6.83 5.80
CA ALA A 57 10.58 -6.52 6.28
C ALA A 57 11.17 -7.69 7.09
N ALA A 58 12.21 -8.32 6.53
CA ALA A 58 13.00 -9.30 7.26
C ALA A 58 13.65 -8.60 8.45
N SER A 59 13.14 -8.85 9.65
CA SER A 59 13.92 -8.67 10.87
C SER A 59 14.33 -10.06 11.38
N SER A 60 15.64 -10.33 11.32
CA SER A 60 16.26 -11.55 11.82
C SER A 60 16.20 -11.64 13.36
N ALA A 61 15.37 -12.56 13.90
CA ALA A 61 15.52 -13.52 15.03
C ALA A 61 16.29 -13.19 16.35
N PRO A 62 16.11 -13.92 17.51
CA PRO A 62 14.95 -14.63 18.11
C PRO A 62 14.79 -14.49 19.69
N ILE A 63 13.76 -15.18 20.28
CA ILE A 63 13.49 -15.62 21.70
C ILE A 63 12.99 -14.53 22.70
N THR A 64 11.77 -14.60 23.25
CA THR A 64 11.42 -15.52 24.37
C THR A 64 9.93 -15.88 24.42
N THR A 65 9.70 -17.15 24.74
CA THR A 65 8.48 -17.88 25.05
C THR A 65 7.55 -17.19 26.05
N VAL A 66 6.27 -16.99 25.70
CA VAL A 66 5.15 -17.15 26.65
C VAL A 66 3.88 -17.59 25.94
N THR A 67 3.33 -18.68 26.45
CA THR A 67 2.00 -19.27 26.17
C THR A 67 0.87 -18.30 26.49
N PRO A 68 -0.20 -18.22 25.66
CA PRO A 68 -1.52 -17.89 26.17
C PRO A 68 -2.51 -19.04 25.99
N THR A 69 -3.12 -19.41 27.12
CA THR A 69 -4.25 -20.35 27.30
C THR A 69 -5.58 -19.61 26.99
N PRO A 70 -6.67 -20.27 26.58
CA PRO A 70 -7.69 -19.64 25.74
C PRO A 70 -8.93 -19.07 26.47
N THR A 71 -9.67 -18.26 25.72
CA THR A 71 -11.14 -17.99 25.78
C THR A 71 -11.70 -17.08 26.88
N SER A 72 -12.26 -15.93 26.47
CA SER A 72 -13.70 -15.62 26.60
C SER A 72 -14.05 -14.19 26.10
N THR A 73 -14.87 -14.10 25.06
CA THR A 73 -15.87 -13.01 24.83
C THR A 73 -17.11 -13.26 25.71
N PRO A 74 -18.10 -12.34 25.86
CA PRO A 74 -18.21 -10.93 25.42
C PRO A 74 -18.61 -9.97 26.57
N SER A 75 -18.60 -8.64 26.34
CA SER A 75 -19.66 -7.68 26.78
C SER A 75 -19.31 -6.22 26.43
N SER A 76 -20.15 -5.59 25.60
CA SER A 76 -20.46 -4.14 25.61
C SER A 76 -21.51 -3.88 26.72
N PRO A 77 -21.85 -2.66 27.19
CA PRO A 77 -21.62 -1.32 26.60
C PRO A 77 -21.16 -0.22 27.58
N GLY A 78 -20.72 0.91 27.04
CA GLY A 78 -20.38 2.10 27.83
C GLY A 78 -20.20 3.36 26.98
N THR A 79 -21.31 4.04 26.71
CA THR A 79 -21.43 5.41 26.20
C THR A 79 -20.58 6.41 26.99
N SER A 80 -19.75 7.20 26.30
CA SER A 80 -19.37 8.54 26.74
C SER A 80 -19.18 9.46 25.54
N ASN A 81 -19.97 10.53 25.54
CA ASN A 81 -20.15 11.47 24.45
C ASN A 81 -18.90 12.35 24.29
N THR A 82 -18.23 12.26 23.15
CA THR A 82 -17.34 13.32 22.64
C THR A 82 -17.98 13.81 21.34
N PRO A 83 -18.12 15.12 21.09
CA PRO A 83 -18.80 15.62 19.91
C PRO A 83 -17.87 15.47 18.70
N THR A 84 -17.86 14.30 18.09
CA THR A 84 -17.39 14.15 16.72
C THR A 84 -18.52 14.65 15.85
N SER A 85 -18.32 15.80 15.20
CA SER A 85 -19.19 16.25 14.13
C SER A 85 -19.26 15.15 13.08
N THR A 86 -20.32 14.35 13.13
CA THR A 86 -20.80 13.55 12.04
C THR A 86 -21.21 14.52 10.94
N ALA A 87 -20.27 14.91 10.10
CA ALA A 87 -20.62 15.31 8.76
C ALA A 87 -21.13 14.04 8.09
N THR A 88 -22.44 13.96 7.91
CA THR A 88 -23.08 13.10 6.91
C THR A 88 -22.63 13.63 5.53
N GLY A 89 -21.34 13.51 5.24
CA GLY A 89 -20.76 13.80 3.94
C GLY A 89 -21.22 12.71 2.99
N ALA A 90 -21.63 13.11 1.79
CA ALA A 90 -21.84 12.14 0.71
C ALA A 90 -20.56 11.31 0.53
N THR A 91 -20.71 10.03 0.18
CA THR A 91 -19.58 9.21 -0.26
C THR A 91 -18.84 9.99 -1.34
N PRO A 92 -17.55 10.30 -1.16
CA PRO A 92 -16.81 11.07 -2.15
C PRO A 92 -16.84 10.30 -3.48
N THR A 93 -17.22 11.00 -4.54
CA THR A 93 -17.30 10.44 -5.89
C THR A 93 -15.94 10.54 -6.57
N GLY A 94 -15.67 9.73 -7.57
CA GLY A 94 -14.42 9.78 -8.34
C GLY A 94 -13.61 8.48 -8.27
N SER A 95 -12.40 8.52 -8.83
CA SER A 95 -11.47 7.40 -8.83
C SER A 95 -10.36 7.66 -7.81
N GLN A 96 -9.88 6.62 -7.14
CA GLN A 96 -8.63 6.74 -6.41
C GLN A 96 -7.45 6.79 -7.39
N ILE A 97 -6.29 7.24 -6.92
CA ILE A 97 -5.03 7.22 -7.67
C ILE A 97 -4.02 6.52 -6.77
N ARG A 98 -3.22 5.59 -7.28
CA ARG A 98 -2.26 4.80 -6.49
C ARG A 98 -0.93 4.62 -7.21
N ALA A 99 0.11 4.31 -6.44
CA ALA A 99 1.36 3.82 -7.00
C ALA A 99 1.33 2.30 -7.19
N ASP A 100 1.99 1.83 -8.25
CA ASP A 100 2.03 0.43 -8.68
C ASP A 100 3.40 -0.23 -8.46
N GLN A 101 4.36 0.49 -7.86
CA GLN A 101 5.73 0.02 -7.61
C GLN A 101 6.14 0.16 -6.13
N ASP A 102 7.03 -0.72 -5.68
CA ASP A 102 7.69 -0.60 -4.38
C ASP A 102 8.50 0.72 -4.28
N PRO A 103 8.63 1.31 -3.07
CA PRO A 103 8.18 0.82 -1.76
C PRO A 103 6.73 1.23 -1.42
N VAL A 104 6.02 1.85 -2.37
CA VAL A 104 4.70 2.46 -2.17
C VAL A 104 3.60 1.71 -2.95
N TYR A 105 3.81 0.42 -3.23
CA TYR A 105 2.81 -0.41 -3.90
C TYR A 105 1.51 -0.43 -3.09
N HIS A 106 0.38 -0.11 -3.73
CA HIS A 106 -0.93 0.13 -3.08
C HIS A 106 -0.96 1.26 -2.06
N PHE A 107 -0.08 2.26 -2.21
CA PHE A 107 -0.28 3.52 -1.52
C PHE A 107 -1.03 4.47 -2.44
N TYR A 108 -1.95 5.21 -1.84
CA TYR A 108 -2.93 6.01 -2.53
C TYR A 108 -2.66 7.50 -2.33
N LEU A 109 -2.89 8.27 -3.39
CA LEU A 109 -2.75 9.72 -3.36
C LEU A 109 -3.80 10.32 -2.42
N GLN A 110 -3.34 11.17 -1.52
CA GLN A 110 -4.17 11.81 -0.49
C GLN A 110 -3.62 13.19 -0.15
N SER A 111 -4.41 14.00 0.54
CA SER A 111 -4.01 15.33 0.99
C SER A 111 -3.62 15.31 2.47
N ASN A 112 -2.42 15.80 2.77
CA ASN A 112 -1.98 16.09 4.13
C ASN A 112 -1.80 17.61 4.29
N GLY A 113 -2.87 18.29 4.71
CA GLY A 113 -2.84 19.75 4.92
C GLY A 113 -2.63 20.56 3.63
N GLY A 114 -3.05 20.04 2.47
CA GLY A 114 -2.82 20.66 1.16
C GLY A 114 -1.57 20.13 0.44
N THR A 115 -0.72 19.37 1.12
CA THR A 115 0.41 18.68 0.49
C THR A 115 -0.04 17.30 -0.02
N PRO A 116 0.15 16.99 -1.30
CA PRO A 116 -0.06 15.65 -1.81
C PRO A 116 0.96 14.68 -1.23
N VAL A 117 0.48 13.53 -0.77
CA VAL A 117 1.30 12.43 -0.26
C VAL A 117 0.73 11.10 -0.74
N LEU A 118 1.52 10.04 -0.68
CA LEU A 118 1.08 8.65 -0.83
C LEU A 118 0.98 8.00 0.55
N GLY A 119 -0.12 7.29 0.80
CA GLY A 119 -0.32 6.58 2.06
C GLY A 119 -1.37 5.47 2.01
N PRO A 120 -1.85 4.97 3.15
CA PRO A 120 -2.78 3.84 3.19
C PRO A 120 -4.13 4.15 2.52
N GLU A 121 -4.75 3.12 1.94
CA GLU A 121 -6.05 3.24 1.25
C GLU A 121 -7.15 3.89 2.09
N ALA A 122 -7.17 3.62 3.39
CA ALA A 122 -8.16 4.15 4.32
C ALA A 122 -8.20 5.68 4.38
N SER A 123 -7.11 6.35 3.99
CA SER A 123 -6.96 7.80 3.96
C SER A 123 -6.93 8.37 2.54
N SER A 124 -7.12 7.52 1.53
CA SER A 124 -7.08 7.88 0.10
C SER A 124 -8.03 9.02 -0.24
N GLY A 125 -7.58 9.89 -1.15
CA GLY A 125 -8.43 10.82 -1.86
C GLY A 125 -9.27 10.12 -2.95
N TYR A 126 -10.35 10.78 -3.38
CA TYR A 126 -11.12 10.41 -4.56
C TYR A 126 -11.10 11.59 -5.52
N PHE A 127 -10.79 11.30 -6.78
CA PHE A 127 -10.41 12.30 -7.76
C PHE A 127 -11.35 12.32 -8.97
N THR A 128 -11.67 13.53 -9.43
CA THR A 128 -12.23 13.75 -10.77
C THR A 128 -11.06 14.00 -11.73
N LEU A 129 -11.07 13.31 -12.87
CA LEU A 129 -9.99 13.34 -13.85
C LEU A 129 -10.46 14.02 -15.14
N GLY A 130 -9.60 14.84 -15.72
CA GLY A 130 -9.80 15.52 -16.99
C GLY A 130 -8.51 16.24 -17.38
N SER A 131 -8.63 17.42 -18.01
CA SER A 131 -7.48 18.31 -18.20
C SER A 131 -6.93 18.86 -16.88
N THR A 132 -7.74 18.82 -15.81
CA THR A 132 -7.32 19.02 -14.42
C THR A 132 -7.60 17.75 -13.62
N ILE A 133 -6.93 17.59 -12.48
CA ILE A 133 -7.24 16.55 -11.49
C ILE A 133 -7.72 17.26 -10.22
N SER A 134 -8.94 16.95 -9.77
CA SER A 134 -9.49 17.53 -8.53
C SER A 134 -9.77 16.47 -7.48
N LEU A 135 -9.26 16.69 -6.27
CA LEU A 135 -9.64 15.98 -5.05
C LEU A 135 -11.04 16.42 -4.63
N ASN A 136 -11.96 15.47 -4.50
CA ASN A 136 -13.33 15.70 -4.09
C ASN A 136 -13.45 15.53 -2.58
N ASN A 137 -13.63 16.64 -1.85
CA ASN A 137 -13.77 16.60 -0.40
C ASN A 137 -15.21 16.21 0.01
N PRO A 138 -15.40 15.59 1.20
CA PRO A 138 -16.73 15.21 1.69
C PRO A 138 -17.71 16.37 1.90
N ASP A 139 -17.20 17.59 2.07
CA ASP A 139 -17.99 18.82 2.19
C ASP A 139 -18.45 19.39 0.84
N GLY A 140 -18.11 18.73 -0.26
CA GLY A 140 -18.41 19.14 -1.63
C GLY A 140 -17.43 20.16 -2.21
N SER A 141 -16.44 20.62 -1.42
CA SER A 141 -15.35 21.44 -1.94
C SER A 141 -14.38 20.58 -2.78
N GLN A 142 -13.60 21.24 -3.61
CA GLN A 142 -12.58 20.61 -4.43
C GLN A 142 -11.25 21.31 -4.24
N LEU A 143 -10.17 20.51 -4.26
CA LEU A 143 -8.81 21.00 -4.39
C LEU A 143 -8.19 20.41 -5.66
N TYR A 144 -7.41 21.19 -6.39
CA TYR A 144 -6.79 20.80 -7.64
C TYR A 144 -5.36 20.38 -7.39
N PHE A 145 -5.00 19.23 -7.95
CA PHE A 145 -3.65 18.71 -7.96
C PHE A 145 -2.82 19.53 -8.96
N ASN A 146 -1.88 20.32 -8.45
CA ASN A 146 -1.09 21.23 -9.26
C ASN A 146 0.40 20.91 -9.12
N VAL A 147 1.14 21.23 -10.18
CA VAL A 147 2.60 21.24 -10.23
C VAL A 147 3.08 22.65 -9.94
N ASP A 148 4.01 22.80 -8.99
CA ASP A 148 4.70 24.06 -8.76
C ASP A 148 5.85 24.23 -9.77
N GLU A 149 5.52 24.82 -10.90
CA GLU A 149 6.46 25.15 -11.99
C GLU A 149 7.49 26.22 -11.61
N SER A 150 7.36 26.89 -10.46
CA SER A 150 8.32 27.90 -10.03
C SER A 150 9.61 27.29 -9.46
N ALA A 151 9.57 26.00 -9.09
CA ALA A 151 10.73 25.29 -8.59
C ALA A 151 11.80 25.13 -9.68
N SER A 152 13.06 25.47 -9.35
CA SER A 152 14.19 25.32 -10.28
C SER A 152 14.76 23.91 -10.36
N THR A 153 14.39 23.04 -9.41
CA THR A 153 14.76 21.62 -9.39
C THR A 153 13.99 20.83 -10.44
N SER A 154 14.54 19.70 -10.86
CA SER A 154 13.82 18.78 -11.76
C SER A 154 12.78 17.90 -11.06
N TYR A 155 12.83 17.77 -9.74
CA TYR A 155 11.67 17.35 -8.95
C TYR A 155 10.78 18.57 -8.66
N LYS A 156 9.54 18.56 -9.12
CA LYS A 156 8.57 19.63 -8.89
C LYS A 156 7.70 19.32 -7.68
N PRO A 157 7.60 20.24 -6.71
CA PRO A 157 6.60 20.16 -5.66
C PRO A 157 5.20 20.09 -6.26
N LEU A 158 4.32 19.38 -5.56
CA LEU A 158 2.92 19.26 -5.92
C LEU A 158 2.08 19.88 -4.81
N THR A 159 0.92 20.43 -5.16
CA THR A 159 0.00 21.06 -4.21
C THR A 159 -1.45 20.65 -4.47
N PHE A 160 -2.27 20.71 -3.42
CA PHE A 160 -3.72 20.69 -3.51
C PHE A 160 -4.27 22.09 -3.17
N ASP A 161 -4.61 22.87 -4.20
CA ASP A 161 -5.08 24.24 -4.05
C ASP A 161 -6.52 24.42 -4.52
N THR A 162 -7.19 25.51 -4.11
CA THR A 162 -8.55 25.80 -4.55
C THR A 162 -8.66 26.22 -6.03
N THR A 163 -7.54 26.48 -6.69
CA THR A 163 -7.46 26.92 -8.09
C THR A 163 -6.62 25.94 -8.89
N ALA A 164 -7.12 25.50 -10.05
CA ALA A 164 -6.33 24.71 -10.99
C ALA A 164 -5.32 25.61 -11.73
N THR A 165 -4.04 25.33 -11.54
CA THR A 165 -2.94 25.97 -12.30
C THR A 165 -2.35 24.99 -13.32
N THR A 166 -2.33 23.69 -13.01
CA THR A 166 -1.99 22.64 -13.98
C THR A 166 -3.24 22.19 -14.71
N THR A 167 -3.26 22.37 -16.03
CA THR A 167 -4.45 22.19 -16.89
C THR A 167 -4.20 21.27 -18.07
N ASP A 168 -3.08 20.57 -18.07
CA ASP A 168 -2.63 19.63 -19.08
C ASP A 168 -2.44 18.23 -18.50
N TRP A 169 -3.10 17.91 -17.37
CA TRP A 169 -3.19 16.55 -16.88
C TRP A 169 -3.91 15.66 -17.91
N GLY A 170 -3.59 14.37 -17.89
CA GLY A 170 -4.19 13.39 -18.76
C GLY A 170 -3.93 11.96 -18.29
N LEU A 171 -4.43 11.02 -19.11
CA LEU A 171 -4.25 9.60 -18.90
C LEU A 171 -3.59 8.98 -20.14
N GLU A 172 -2.62 8.12 -19.92
CA GLU A 172 -2.15 7.15 -20.89
C GLU A 172 -2.46 5.74 -20.41
N GLY A 173 -3.53 5.15 -20.97
CA GLY A 173 -4.13 3.97 -20.36
C GLY A 173 -4.74 4.34 -19.01
N ASP A 174 -4.20 3.75 -17.94
CA ASP A 174 -4.54 4.06 -16.55
C ASP A 174 -3.52 4.98 -15.86
N THR A 175 -2.40 5.30 -16.53
CA THR A 175 -1.28 6.06 -15.96
C THR A 175 -1.59 7.55 -15.96
N ILE A 176 -1.41 8.21 -14.83
CA ILE A 176 -1.50 9.67 -14.69
C ILE A 176 -0.29 10.32 -15.34
N ILE A 177 -0.53 11.28 -16.23
CA ILE A 177 0.52 12.03 -16.91
C ILE A 177 0.21 13.53 -16.96
N THR A 178 1.24 14.37 -17.04
CA THR A 178 1.10 15.67 -17.73
C THR A 178 1.24 15.45 -19.23
N THR A 179 0.66 16.30 -20.06
CA THR A 179 0.67 16.12 -21.52
C THR A 179 1.58 17.13 -22.24
N SER A 180 1.92 18.25 -21.61
CA SER A 180 2.74 19.30 -22.23
C SER A 180 3.64 20.06 -21.23
N PRO A 181 4.88 19.59 -20.98
CA PRO A 181 5.51 18.42 -21.59
C PRO A 181 4.93 17.12 -21.03
N ARG A 182 5.08 16.03 -21.80
CA ARG A 182 4.64 14.70 -21.34
C ARG A 182 5.54 14.18 -20.22
N GLN A 183 5.03 14.12 -18.99
CA GLN A 183 5.70 13.52 -17.84
C GLN A 183 4.79 12.47 -17.20
N LEU A 184 5.38 11.37 -16.74
CA LEU A 184 4.68 10.27 -16.06
C LEU A 184 5.40 9.78 -14.81
N ASN A 185 6.62 10.28 -14.61
CA ASN A 185 7.47 9.85 -13.50
C ASN A 185 7.20 10.72 -12.30
N PHE A 186 7.04 10.09 -11.15
CA PHE A 186 6.93 10.74 -9.86
C PHE A 186 8.03 10.24 -8.94
N LEU A 187 8.39 11.04 -7.95
CA LEU A 187 9.19 10.58 -6.83
C LEU A 187 8.27 10.32 -5.65
N ALA A 188 8.41 9.15 -5.02
CA ALA A 188 7.87 8.88 -3.70
C ALA A 188 9.02 8.90 -2.69
N CYS A 189 9.02 9.89 -1.80
CA CYS A 189 10.10 10.13 -0.84
C CYS A 189 9.66 9.78 0.58
N ALA A 190 10.42 8.92 1.26
CA ALA A 190 10.11 8.51 2.62
C ALA A 190 10.08 9.71 3.57
N THR A 191 9.07 9.77 4.43
CA THR A 191 8.95 10.76 5.49
C THR A 191 9.39 10.16 6.84
N SER A 192 9.26 10.93 7.92
CA SER A 192 9.44 10.37 9.28
C SER A 192 8.34 9.37 9.67
N ASP A 193 7.20 9.38 8.98
CA ASP A 193 6.17 8.36 9.07
C ASP A 193 6.40 7.31 7.97
N ALA A 194 6.67 6.07 8.36
CA ALA A 194 6.95 4.99 7.41
C ALA A 194 5.75 4.63 6.51
N THR A 195 4.55 5.11 6.84
CA THR A 195 3.32 4.88 6.07
C THR A 195 2.96 6.04 5.14
N VAL A 196 3.74 7.12 5.14
CA VAL A 196 3.48 8.32 4.34
C VAL A 196 4.73 8.69 3.54
N TYR A 197 4.53 8.93 2.25
CA TYR A 197 5.58 9.35 1.33
C TYR A 197 5.20 10.68 0.69
N ASP A 198 6.12 11.64 0.71
CA ASP A 198 5.97 12.88 -0.08
C ASP A 198 6.03 12.52 -1.56
N VAL A 199 5.19 13.18 -2.38
CA VAL A 199 5.17 12.96 -3.83
C VAL A 199 5.60 14.22 -4.58
N TYR A 200 6.41 14.02 -5.62
CA TYR A 200 6.89 15.06 -6.53
C TYR A 200 6.72 14.61 -7.97
N LEU A 201 6.46 15.52 -8.90
CA LEU A 201 6.58 15.22 -10.33
C LEU A 201 8.07 15.25 -10.70
N GLN A 202 8.56 14.25 -11.42
CA GLN A 202 9.96 14.18 -11.85
C GLN A 202 10.09 14.52 -13.32
N GLU A 203 10.77 15.62 -13.62
CA GLU A 203 11.08 16.06 -14.97
C GLU A 203 12.54 15.81 -15.39
N GLY A 204 13.36 15.32 -14.46
CA GLY A 204 14.78 15.07 -14.65
C GLY A 204 15.32 14.05 -13.65
N ASN A 205 16.43 14.38 -12.98
CA ASN A 205 17.15 13.42 -12.13
C ASN A 205 17.49 13.94 -10.73
N ASP A 206 17.11 15.18 -10.40
CA ASP A 206 17.32 15.71 -9.06
C ASP A 206 16.43 14.97 -8.07
N MET A 207 16.90 14.86 -6.82
CA MET A 207 16.16 14.23 -5.73
C MET A 207 16.14 15.17 -4.51
N PRO A 208 15.05 15.23 -3.73
CA PRO A 208 15.01 15.96 -2.47
C PRO A 208 16.15 15.53 -1.53
N ALA A 209 16.89 16.50 -1.00
CA ALA A 209 17.98 16.23 -0.09
C ALA A 209 17.48 15.72 1.27
N GLY A 210 18.14 14.70 1.83
CA GLY A 210 17.82 14.19 3.17
C GLY A 210 16.68 13.15 3.21
N SER A 211 16.07 12.83 2.07
CA SER A 211 15.03 11.81 1.97
C SER A 211 15.46 10.69 1.01
N THR A 212 15.04 9.45 1.29
CA THR A 212 15.20 8.35 0.33
C THR A 212 13.98 8.33 -0.56
N CYS A 213 14.20 8.46 -1.87
CA CYS A 213 13.12 8.51 -2.85
C CYS A 213 13.21 7.36 -3.85
N ALA A 214 12.05 6.89 -4.30
CA ALA A 214 11.90 5.94 -5.40
C ALA A 214 11.17 6.59 -6.57
N LEU A 215 11.57 6.24 -7.79
CA LEU A 215 10.84 6.62 -8.99
C LEU A 215 9.62 5.72 -9.13
N VAL A 216 8.44 6.30 -9.25
CA VAL A 216 7.17 5.59 -9.36
C VAL A 216 6.29 6.20 -10.44
N THR A 217 5.29 5.45 -10.86
CA THR A 217 4.19 5.91 -11.70
C THR A 217 2.90 5.91 -10.89
N LEU A 218 1.97 6.81 -11.23
CA LEU A 218 0.67 6.88 -10.60
C LEU A 218 -0.39 6.36 -11.55
N HIS A 219 -1.32 5.55 -11.05
CA HIS A 219 -2.31 4.84 -11.84
C HIS A 219 -3.69 4.92 -11.22
N LEU A 220 -4.71 4.81 -12.05
CA LEU A 220 -6.04 4.47 -11.58
C LEU A 220 -6.05 3.01 -11.10
N PRO A 221 -6.81 2.69 -10.03
CA PRO A 221 -7.03 1.30 -9.67
C PRO A 221 -7.73 0.62 -10.85
N CYS A 222 -7.20 -0.53 -11.30
CA CYS A 222 -7.86 -1.34 -12.30
C CYS A 222 -9.29 -1.63 -11.82
N LEU A 223 -10.29 -1.30 -12.64
CA LEU A 223 -11.67 -1.74 -12.41
C LEU A 223 -11.69 -3.27 -12.56
N CYS A 224 -11.61 -3.98 -11.44
CA CYS A 224 -11.78 -5.44 -11.37
C CYS A 224 -13.20 -5.85 -11.76
#